data_AF-A0A1Q9JSK2-F1
#
_entry.id   AF-A0A1Q9JSK2-F1
#
_cell.length_a   1.000
_cell.length_b   1.000
_cell.length_c   1.000
_cell.angle_alpha   90.00
_cell.angle_beta   90.00
_cell.angle_gamma   90.00
#
_symmetry.space_group_name_H-M   'P 1'
#
loop_
_entity.id
_entity.type
_entity.pdbx_description
1 polymer ?
#
loop_
_entity_poly.entity_id
_entity_poly.type
_entity_poly.pdbx_seq_one_letter_code
_entity_poly.pdbx_strand_id
1 'polypeptide(L)'
;MKKVYQHPQVVVEEFAPNEYVAACGESGTTYLFNCNAGGGAKGDVYTNDGQNLTQGTRSYYHACSKKHEASSTEEFINGYYIQNGGNDKKTHTVVDSYFPFQSHEESYPTIPVIIWTDGGTNVHATTDLDQNSWETAKS
;
A
#
# COMPACT_ATOMS: atom_id res chain seq x y z
N MET A 1 16.57 -16.39 -58.13
CA MET A 1 16.38 -16.70 -56.69
C MET A 1 15.38 -15.70 -56.13
N LYS A 2 14.17 -16.12 -55.72
CA LYS A 2 13.16 -15.21 -55.16
C LYS A 2 13.44 -15.02 -53.67
N LYS A 3 13.61 -13.77 -53.22
CA LYS A 3 13.71 -13.43 -51.81
C LYS A 3 12.31 -13.60 -51.19
N VAL A 4 12.17 -14.54 -50.26
CA VAL A 4 10.95 -14.68 -49.46
C VAL A 4 11.07 -13.68 -48.31
N TYR A 5 10.17 -12.71 -48.26
CA TYR A 5 10.08 -11.79 -47.14
C TYR A 5 9.36 -12.49 -45.99
N GLN A 6 10.05 -12.73 -44.88
CA GLN A 6 9.42 -13.18 -43.64
C GLN A 6 9.10 -11.95 -42.80
N HIS A 7 7.82 -11.74 -42.52
CA HIS A 7 7.41 -10.64 -41.64
C HIS A 7 7.79 -10.99 -40.18
N PRO A 8 8.30 -10.03 -39.38
CA PRO A 8 8.48 -10.25 -37.97
C PRO A 8 7.09 -10.39 -37.31
N GLN A 9 6.91 -11.44 -36.50
CA GLN A 9 5.79 -11.56 -35.59
C GLN A 9 6.17 -10.86 -34.29
N VAL A 10 5.49 -9.76 -33.97
CA VAL A 10 5.60 -9.13 -32.65
C VAL A 10 4.70 -9.91 -31.71
N VAL A 11 5.29 -10.52 -30.68
CA VAL A 11 4.54 -11.03 -29.54
C VAL A 11 4.18 -9.82 -28.69
N VAL A 12 2.95 -9.36 -28.81
CA VAL A 12 2.39 -8.37 -27.88
C VAL A 12 1.82 -9.19 -26.73
N GLU A 13 2.47 -9.12 -25.57
CA GLU A 13 1.86 -9.56 -24.33
C GLU A 13 0.67 -8.63 -24.06
N GLU A 14 -0.50 -9.18 -23.74
CA GLU A 14 -1.63 -8.36 -23.31
C GLU A 14 -1.19 -7.59 -22.06
N PHE A 15 -0.91 -6.30 -22.24
CA PHE A 15 -0.98 -5.38 -21.12
C PHE A 15 -2.46 -5.33 -20.74
N ALA A 16 -2.84 -6.12 -19.73
CA ALA A 16 -4.07 -5.86 -19.01
C ALA A 16 -3.90 -4.47 -18.40
N PRO A 17 -4.61 -3.44 -18.87
CA PRO A 17 -4.59 -2.19 -18.14
C PRO A 17 -5.22 -2.48 -16.78
N ASN A 18 -4.50 -2.25 -15.68
CA ASN A 18 -5.10 -2.15 -14.34
C ASN A 18 -5.92 -0.84 -14.23
N GLU A 19 -6.67 -0.50 -15.28
CA GLU A 19 -7.50 0.69 -15.36
C GLU A 19 -8.78 0.40 -14.58
N TYR A 20 -8.69 0.59 -13.27
CA TYR A 20 -9.85 0.56 -12.41
C TYR A 20 -10.46 1.96 -12.35
N VAL A 21 -11.55 2.13 -13.09
CA VAL A 21 -12.53 3.16 -12.80
C VAL A 21 -13.18 2.74 -11.49
N ALA A 22 -12.82 3.41 -10.40
CA ALA A 22 -13.54 3.32 -9.15
C ALA A 22 -15.01 3.69 -9.44
N ALA A 23 -15.87 2.69 -9.57
CA ALA A 23 -17.28 2.89 -9.33
C ALA A 23 -17.34 3.35 -7.87
N CYS A 24 -17.59 4.64 -7.67
CA CYS A 24 -17.85 5.21 -6.35
C CYS A 24 -18.77 4.23 -5.61
N GLY A 25 -18.29 3.74 -4.46
CA GLY A 25 -18.99 2.71 -3.68
C GLY A 25 -20.46 3.07 -3.55
N GLU A 26 -21.34 2.07 -3.73
CA GLU A 26 -22.76 2.24 -3.41
C GLU A 26 -22.89 2.88 -2.04
N SER A 27 -23.38 4.12 -2.01
CA SER A 27 -23.48 4.93 -0.81
C SER A 27 -24.31 4.17 0.23
N GLY A 28 -23.69 3.77 1.35
CA GLY A 28 -24.36 3.11 2.47
C GLY A 28 -23.89 1.70 2.80
N THR A 29 -22.90 1.15 2.09
CA THR A 29 -22.25 -0.11 2.50
C THR A 29 -21.27 0.13 3.65
N THR A 30 -21.29 -0.71 4.68
CA THR A 30 -20.28 -0.71 5.75
C THR A 30 -19.40 -1.94 5.59
N TYR A 31 -18.11 -1.75 5.36
CA TYR A 31 -17.12 -2.82 5.23
C TYR A 31 -16.55 -3.21 6.59
N LEU A 32 -16.26 -4.50 6.77
CA LEU A 32 -15.46 -5.00 7.89
C LEU A 32 -13.98 -4.92 7.52
N PHE A 33 -13.41 -3.73 7.68
CA PHE A 33 -12.04 -3.40 7.36
C PHE A 33 -11.05 -4.10 8.30
N ASN A 34 -10.16 -4.92 7.76
CA ASN A 34 -9.19 -5.67 8.54
C ASN A 34 -7.89 -4.88 8.75
N CYS A 35 -7.65 -4.31 9.93
CA CYS A 35 -6.42 -3.57 10.20
C CYS A 35 -5.26 -4.54 10.50
N ASN A 36 -4.53 -4.96 9.45
CA ASN A 36 -3.51 -6.01 9.51
C ASN A 36 -2.15 -5.64 8.89
N ALA A 37 -2.01 -4.44 8.31
CA ALA A 37 -0.79 -4.08 7.59
C ALA A 37 0.47 -4.08 8.47
N GLY A 38 1.57 -4.62 7.94
CA GLY A 38 2.84 -4.69 8.66
C GLY A 38 2.87 -5.72 9.80
N GLY A 39 1.82 -6.53 10.00
CA GLY A 39 1.83 -7.63 10.96
C GLY A 39 2.07 -7.20 12.41
N GLY A 40 1.73 -5.96 12.76
CA GLY A 40 1.96 -5.37 14.09
C GLY A 40 3.33 -4.71 14.28
N ALA A 41 4.22 -4.77 13.30
CA ALA A 41 5.47 -4.02 13.34
C ALA A 41 5.23 -2.51 13.22
N LYS A 42 6.05 -1.72 13.92
CA LYS A 42 6.00 -0.26 13.82
C LYS A 42 6.55 0.20 12.49
N GLY A 43 5.89 1.16 11.89
CA GLY A 43 6.30 1.73 10.62
C GLY A 43 5.53 2.99 10.29
N ASP A 44 5.64 3.41 9.05
CA ASP A 44 4.97 4.57 8.51
C ASP A 44 4.07 4.20 7.34
N VAL A 45 2.96 4.92 7.19
CA VAL A 45 1.98 4.71 6.12
C VAL A 45 1.98 5.92 5.21
N TYR A 46 2.16 5.66 3.92
CA TYR A 46 2.22 6.68 2.90
C TYR A 46 1.08 6.51 1.90
N THR A 47 0.51 7.61 1.44
CA THR A 47 -0.35 7.61 0.25
C THR A 47 0.50 7.36 -0.99
N ASN A 48 -0.13 6.91 -2.08
CA ASN A 48 0.56 6.77 -3.37
C ASN A 48 1.13 8.10 -3.89
N ASP A 49 0.53 9.23 -3.53
CA ASP A 49 1.04 10.57 -3.84
C ASP A 49 2.28 10.95 -3.00
N GLY A 50 2.68 10.08 -2.06
CA GLY A 50 3.91 10.21 -1.28
C GLY A 50 3.76 10.95 0.04
N GLN A 51 2.54 11.33 0.44
CA GLN A 51 2.26 11.94 1.74
C GLN A 51 2.41 10.91 2.86
N ASN A 52 3.22 11.22 3.88
CA ASN A 52 3.30 10.43 5.11
C ASN A 52 2.12 10.78 6.03
N LEU A 53 1.21 9.84 6.28
CA LEU A 53 0.06 10.04 7.16
C LEU A 53 0.39 9.85 8.64
N THR A 54 1.58 9.35 8.94
CA THR A 54 2.04 9.04 10.31
C THR A 54 3.22 9.89 10.73
N GLN A 55 3.51 10.96 9.98
CA GLN A 55 4.69 11.80 10.20
C GLN A 55 4.71 12.44 11.59
N GLY A 56 5.87 12.38 12.25
CA GLY A 56 6.18 13.22 13.40
C GLY A 56 6.72 12.49 14.62
N THR A 57 7.08 13.27 15.64
CA THR A 57 7.73 12.77 16.85
C THR A 57 6.82 11.84 17.64
N ARG A 58 7.25 10.57 17.79
CA ARG A 58 6.46 9.50 18.44
C ARG A 58 5.14 9.18 17.73
N SER A 59 4.98 9.65 16.50
CA SER A 59 3.90 9.23 15.61
C SER A 59 4.41 8.07 14.76
N TYR A 60 3.65 7.00 14.71
CA TYR A 60 3.94 5.82 13.89
C TYR A 60 2.67 4.98 13.77
N TYR A 61 2.58 4.24 12.68
CA TYR A 61 1.54 3.26 12.49
C TYR A 61 1.94 1.89 13.07
N HIS A 62 0.95 1.18 13.57
CA HIS A 62 0.99 -0.25 13.80
C HIS A 62 -0.42 -0.82 13.61
N ALA A 63 -0.51 -2.04 13.10
CA ALA A 63 -1.80 -2.70 12.94
C ALA A 63 -2.49 -2.95 14.29
N CYS A 64 -3.78 -2.65 14.35
CA CYS A 64 -4.62 -2.93 15.52
C CYS A 64 -4.94 -4.42 15.66
N SER A 65 -4.76 -5.22 14.60
CA SER A 65 -5.10 -6.64 14.53
C SER A 65 -6.59 -6.92 14.82
N LYS A 66 -7.46 -6.00 14.39
CA LYS A 66 -8.91 -6.04 14.60
C LYS A 66 -9.63 -5.66 13.30
N LYS A 67 -10.87 -6.16 13.17
CA LYS A 67 -11.82 -5.69 12.17
C LYS A 67 -12.48 -4.40 12.67
N HIS A 68 -12.64 -3.43 11.77
CA HIS A 68 -13.31 -2.16 12.00
C HIS A 68 -14.50 -2.04 11.05
N GLU A 69 -15.58 -1.41 11.50
CA GLU A 69 -16.70 -1.03 10.63
C GLU A 69 -16.32 0.27 9.93
N ALA A 70 -15.96 0.18 8.66
CA ALA A 70 -15.57 1.31 7.83
C ALA A 70 -16.67 1.61 6.83
N SER A 71 -17.24 2.81 6.89
CA SER A 71 -18.31 3.20 5.99
C SER A 71 -17.76 3.48 4.58
N SER A 72 -18.47 3.02 3.56
CA SER A 72 -18.24 3.39 2.13
C SER A 72 -18.36 4.89 1.87
N THR A 73 -18.96 5.66 2.79
CA THR A 73 -19.00 7.12 2.70
C THR A 73 -17.68 7.79 3.09
N GLU A 74 -16.79 7.07 3.77
CA GLU A 74 -15.46 7.54 4.11
C GLU A 74 -14.46 7.17 3.00
N GLU A 75 -13.35 7.90 2.94
CA GLU A 75 -12.36 7.74 1.89
C GLU A 75 -11.44 6.53 2.18
N PHE A 76 -11.39 5.59 1.24
CA PHE A 76 -10.37 4.54 1.19
C PHE A 76 -9.25 4.97 0.25
N ILE A 77 -8.04 5.10 0.78
CA ILE A 77 -6.90 5.67 0.07
C ILE A 77 -5.92 4.56 -0.27
N ASN A 78 -5.48 4.49 -1.53
CA ASN A 78 -4.41 3.57 -1.91
C ASN A 78 -3.04 4.10 -1.48
N GLY A 79 -2.22 3.22 -0.91
CA GLY A 79 -0.92 3.59 -0.39
C GLY A 79 0.02 2.42 -0.13
N TYR A 80 1.04 2.67 0.67
CA TYR A 80 2.01 1.67 1.08
C TYR A 80 2.47 1.87 2.52
N TYR A 81 2.69 0.76 3.21
CA TYR A 81 3.31 0.70 4.52
C TYR A 81 4.81 0.48 4.37
N ILE A 82 5.61 1.16 5.19
CA ILE A 82 7.05 0.98 5.31
C ILE A 82 7.39 0.51 6.71
N GLN A 83 8.08 -0.62 6.83
CA GLN A 83 8.59 -1.13 8.11
C GLN A 83 9.90 -0.42 8.52
N ASN A 84 9.81 0.87 8.84
CA ASN A 84 10.96 1.70 9.24
C ASN A 84 11.01 2.00 10.75
N GLY A 85 10.11 1.40 11.55
CA GLY A 85 10.03 1.67 12.98
C GLY A 85 9.43 3.04 13.35
N GLY A 86 8.84 3.76 12.38
CA GLY A 86 8.27 5.11 12.61
C GLY A 86 9.33 6.19 12.66
N ASN A 87 10.35 6.10 11.80
CA ASN A 87 11.46 7.05 11.77
C ASN A 87 11.33 8.12 10.67
N ASP A 88 10.18 8.16 10.00
CA ASP A 88 9.85 9.10 8.91
C ASP A 88 10.76 9.01 7.68
N LYS A 89 11.62 7.99 7.59
CA LYS A 89 12.53 7.78 6.44
C LYS A 89 12.08 6.64 5.55
N LYS A 90 12.30 6.81 4.25
CA LYS A 90 12.10 5.75 3.24
C LYS A 90 13.35 4.92 2.97
N THR A 91 14.53 5.43 3.35
CA THR A 91 15.83 4.77 3.19
C THR A 91 16.55 4.63 4.53
N HIS A 92 17.48 3.68 4.60
CA HIS A 92 18.45 3.53 5.67
C HIS A 92 19.86 3.37 5.11
N THR A 93 20.85 3.80 5.89
CA THR A 93 22.25 3.60 5.55
C THR A 93 22.65 2.19 5.95
N VAL A 94 23.12 1.42 4.98
CA VAL A 94 23.74 0.12 5.18
C VAL A 94 25.25 0.32 5.15
N VAL A 95 25.93 -0.14 6.19
CA VAL A 95 27.40 -0.17 6.25
C VAL A 95 27.88 -1.56 5.85
N ASP A 96 28.88 -1.63 4.99
CA ASP A 96 29.47 -2.91 4.61
C ASP A 96 30.20 -3.51 5.81
N SER A 97 29.82 -4.73 6.19
CA SER A 97 30.38 -5.41 7.37
C SER A 97 31.86 -5.76 7.23
N TYR A 98 32.36 -5.91 6.01
CA TYR A 98 33.77 -6.15 5.68
C TYR A 98 34.54 -4.84 5.47
N PHE A 99 33.88 -3.81 4.96
CA PHE A 99 34.47 -2.50 4.69
C PHE A 99 33.74 -1.40 5.48
N PRO A 100 34.09 -1.15 6.76
CA PRO A 100 33.36 -0.22 7.63
C PRO A 100 33.43 1.26 7.20
N PHE A 101 34.23 1.57 6.18
CA PHE A 101 34.33 2.90 5.57
C PHE A 101 33.51 3.02 4.28
N GLN A 102 32.82 1.96 3.86
CA GLN A 102 31.91 1.94 2.72
C GLN A 102 30.48 1.80 3.22
N SER A 103 29.60 2.66 2.71
CA SER A 103 28.17 2.59 2.95
C SER A 103 27.38 2.96 1.70
N HIS A 104 26.15 2.49 1.65
CA HIS A 104 25.17 2.87 0.65
C HIS A 104 23.79 3.05 1.30
N GLU A 105 22.88 3.70 0.58
CA GLU A 105 21.49 3.83 1.01
C GLU A 105 20.66 2.71 0.39
N GLU A 106 19.83 2.07 1.21
CA GLU A 106 18.83 1.11 0.77
C GLU A 106 17.44 1.58 1.17
N SER A 107 16.46 1.37 0.30
CA SER A 107 15.05 1.59 0.63
C SER A 107 14.57 0.54 1.64
N TYR A 108 13.76 0.97 2.60
CA TYR A 108 13.02 0.03 3.43
C TYR A 108 12.02 -0.79 2.58
N PRO A 109 11.66 -2.01 3.02
CA PRO A 109 10.64 -2.80 2.35
C PRO A 109 9.28 -2.07 2.40
N THR A 110 8.61 -2.04 1.25
CA THR A 110 7.28 -1.43 1.08
C THR A 110 6.23 -2.50 0.86
N ILE A 111 5.09 -2.37 1.52
CA ILE A 111 3.94 -3.27 1.35
C ILE A 111 2.77 -2.44 0.84
N PRO A 112 2.14 -2.77 -0.30
CA PRO A 112 0.95 -2.07 -0.76
C PRO A 112 -0.21 -2.28 0.22
N VAL A 113 -0.95 -1.22 0.49
CA VAL A 113 -2.08 -1.23 1.44
C VAL A 113 -3.23 -0.37 0.95
N ILE A 114 -4.43 -0.68 1.43
CA ILE A 114 -5.54 0.28 1.44
C ILE A 114 -5.60 0.90 2.83
N ILE A 115 -5.70 2.22 2.87
CA ILE A 115 -5.71 3.05 4.05
C ILE A 115 -7.14 3.51 4.29
N TRP A 116 -7.57 3.44 5.54
CA TRP A 116 -8.82 3.99 6.03
C TRP A 116 -8.52 4.85 7.24
N THR A 117 -9.21 5.99 7.38
CA THR A 117 -9.03 6.87 8.54
C THR A 117 -10.31 6.99 9.34
N ASP A 118 -10.28 6.55 10.59
CA ASP A 118 -11.38 6.72 11.52
C ASP A 118 -11.45 8.20 11.96
N GLY A 119 -12.54 8.86 11.57
CA GLY A 119 -12.74 10.30 11.80
C GLY A 119 -11.67 11.19 11.15
N GLY A 120 -11.05 10.74 10.05
CA GLY A 120 -10.08 11.52 9.27
C GLY A 120 -8.69 11.69 9.92
N THR A 121 -8.43 11.09 11.08
CA THR A 121 -7.18 11.30 11.83
C THR A 121 -6.53 10.01 12.30
N ASN A 122 -7.31 8.99 12.63
CA ASN A 122 -6.79 7.73 13.14
C ASN A 122 -6.57 6.76 11.98
N VAL A 123 -5.30 6.49 11.65
CA VAL A 123 -4.90 5.74 10.46
C VAL A 123 -4.96 4.24 10.68
N HIS A 124 -5.73 3.55 9.84
CA HIS A 124 -5.82 2.11 9.75
C HIS A 124 -5.41 1.67 8.34
N ALA A 125 -4.81 0.48 8.21
CA ALA A 125 -4.36 -0.04 6.92
C ALA A 125 -4.54 -1.55 6.81
N THR A 126 -4.90 -2.01 5.62
CA THR A 126 -5.07 -3.43 5.28
C THR A 126 -4.21 -3.81 4.09
N THR A 127 -3.76 -5.06 4.08
CA THR A 127 -3.10 -5.70 2.93
C THR A 127 -4.09 -6.44 2.02
N ASP A 128 -5.37 -6.49 2.40
CA ASP A 128 -6.45 -7.08 1.60
C ASP A 128 -6.86 -6.09 0.51
N LEU A 129 -6.14 -6.08 -0.62
CA LEU A 129 -6.29 -5.04 -1.67
C LEU A 129 -7.56 -5.18 -2.53
N ASP A 130 -8.20 -6.35 -2.54
CA ASP A 130 -9.44 -6.57 -3.28
C ASP A 130 -10.65 -6.18 -2.41
N GLN A 131 -11.13 -4.95 -2.57
CA GLN A 131 -12.29 -4.47 -1.81
C GLN A 131 -13.56 -5.27 -2.09
N ASN A 132 -13.68 -5.89 -3.27
CA ASN A 132 -14.87 -6.67 -3.62
C ASN A 132 -14.96 -7.98 -2.82
N SER A 133 -13.83 -8.45 -2.28
CA SER A 133 -13.80 -9.62 -1.42
C SER A 133 -14.06 -9.27 0.05
N TRP A 134 -14.24 -7.99 0.40
CA TRP A 134 -14.43 -7.58 1.78
C TRP A 134 -15.82 -7.96 2.29
N GLU A 135 -15.85 -8.45 3.52
CA GLU A 135 -17.10 -8.73 4.22
C GLU A 135 -17.80 -7.40 4.55
N THR A 136 -19.12 -7.33 4.34
CA THR A 136 -19.93 -6.16 4.68
C THR A 136 -20.75 -6.42 5.93
N ALA A 137 -20.90 -5.43 6.80
CA ALA A 137 -21.82 -5.51 7.92
C ALA A 137 -23.26 -5.68 7.39
N LYS A 138 -24.06 -6.50 8.08
CA LYS A 138 -25.49 -6.63 7.76
C LYS A 138 -26.19 -5.35 8.21
N SER A 139 -26.85 -4.68 7.27
CA SER A 139 -27.78 -3.56 7.52
C SER A 139 -28.97 -3.97 8.37
#